data_AF-A0A961HWS9-F1
#
_entry.id   AF-A0A961HWS9-F1
#
_cell.length_a   1.000
_cell.length_b   1.000
_cell.length_c   1.000
_cell.angle_alpha   90.00
_cell.angle_beta   90.00
_cell.angle_gamma   90.00
#
_symmetry.space_group_name_H-M   'P 1'
#
loop_
_entity.id
_entity.type
_entity.pdbx_description
1 polymer ?
#
loop_
_entity_poly.entity_id
_entity_poly.type
_entity_poly.pdbx_seq_one_letter_code
_entity_poly.pdbx_strand_id
1 'polypeptide(L)'
;MPDRSQKSKSIPDRYQVKDSDNGRVITCTESPNVRVLIKRGQSTSDSAAHKAETRTIFLDGAAQSPPFLDNDKQIYNLDHHHGVVRAFTLATCEQALLLVMRGLDLRERNWTIIANDPDLDTVLAIWVLVNHLRLSESDSSGMQEIVSLIRLEGVIDAHGLEMNRFTGLPASALKEAEKKLEKLRAKELEIKKTGEWENIDYADYCAETLRKIDGLVYRPLEFHDYHDVDELARVETNTGRDVVFCDSDLGVYELEQYLTRLYGTQPGVIVLQKSPGVFTLRQVDLFLPENLEPVYARLNFVDPAVRDAGNTWGGSGEIGGSPRSTGTKLSLKEIADAFRVTYRRPGVWDHIRNFLYAVFITAAVFIPAFFIAHNLFTLFDWSGIGSTYAGRDALQSLQNTYPLVLILIVPAVYFLAGRRNRVYGFDIPAGHDWLYLLPLALMAAVSGGVWIPELSDPAHGNVSIGFLTLSQIQMLAVFLLPISAELLFRGFLHGFLAERYPCQHVAGQWFVSYPTFITASFYGLITLILPLQTPPLHDLALNHWDWFTRVNQIAGFFSAVLFGIVAGSVRERSGSILP
;
A
#
# COMPACT_ATOMS: atom_id res chain seq x y z
N MET A 1 0.11 -35.52 -5.45
CA MET A 1 -0.34 -35.09 -4.11
C MET A 1 -0.06 -36.24 -3.16
N PRO A 2 0.79 -36.08 -2.13
CA PRO A 2 0.96 -37.14 -1.14
C PRO A 2 -0.30 -37.26 -0.27
N ASP A 3 -0.54 -38.49 0.18
CA ASP A 3 -1.68 -38.99 0.93
C ASP A 3 -1.93 -38.24 2.26
N ARG A 4 -3.15 -37.72 2.42
CA ARG A 4 -3.59 -36.82 3.52
C ARG A 4 -3.82 -37.53 4.87
N SER A 5 -3.62 -38.85 4.95
CA SER A 5 -3.70 -39.60 6.21
C SER A 5 -2.42 -39.59 7.06
N GLN A 6 -1.33 -38.98 6.57
CA GLN A 6 -0.03 -38.94 7.28
C GLN A 6 0.21 -37.68 8.13
N LYS A 7 -0.62 -36.62 8.05
CA LYS A 7 -0.40 -35.36 8.79
C LYS A 7 -0.46 -35.48 10.33
N SER A 8 -0.93 -36.60 10.90
CA SER A 8 -1.05 -36.77 12.36
C SER A 8 0.19 -37.33 13.07
N LYS A 9 1.30 -37.60 12.38
CA LYS A 9 2.47 -38.30 12.96
C LYS A 9 3.69 -37.41 13.24
N SER A 10 3.74 -36.18 12.76
CA SER A 10 4.89 -35.29 12.93
C SER A 10 4.47 -33.91 13.44
N ILE A 11 5.36 -33.27 14.19
CA ILE A 11 5.20 -31.88 14.62
C ILE A 11 5.24 -30.98 13.37
N PRO A 12 4.34 -30.00 13.23
CA PRO A 12 4.31 -29.10 12.09
C PRO A 12 5.56 -28.20 12.05
N ASP A 13 6.00 -27.87 10.84
CA ASP A 13 7.04 -26.85 10.66
C ASP A 13 6.41 -25.45 10.71
N ARG A 14 6.52 -24.79 11.86
CA ARG A 14 5.87 -23.50 12.11
C ARG A 14 6.77 -22.30 11.89
N TYR A 15 8.10 -22.47 11.80
CA TYR A 15 9.07 -21.39 11.75
C TYR A 15 9.52 -21.13 10.32
N GLN A 16 9.24 -19.94 9.80
CA GLN A 16 9.59 -19.54 8.44
C GLN A 16 10.62 -18.41 8.46
N VAL A 17 11.65 -18.51 7.62
CA VAL A 17 12.62 -17.44 7.38
C VAL A 17 12.25 -16.72 6.10
N LYS A 18 12.03 -15.41 6.20
CA LYS A 18 11.60 -14.55 5.08
C LYS A 18 12.59 -13.41 4.88
N ASP A 19 12.81 -13.02 3.63
CA ASP A 19 13.58 -11.83 3.31
C ASP A 19 12.72 -10.57 3.54
N SER A 20 13.30 -9.56 4.17
CA SER A 20 12.66 -8.27 4.44
C SER A 20 13.65 -7.13 4.22
N ASP A 21 13.15 -5.90 4.05
CA ASP A 21 13.98 -4.69 3.89
C ASP A 21 15.00 -4.52 5.03
N ASN A 22 14.67 -5.03 6.23
CA ASN A 22 15.50 -4.95 7.43
C ASN A 22 16.40 -6.17 7.66
N GLY A 23 16.51 -7.08 6.66
CA GLY A 23 17.25 -8.34 6.73
C GLY A 23 16.34 -9.57 6.75
N ARG A 24 16.93 -10.75 6.98
CA ARG A 24 16.17 -12.00 7.13
C ARG A 24 15.46 -12.02 8.47
N VAL A 25 14.16 -12.35 8.46
CA VAL A 25 13.28 -12.35 9.63
C VAL A 25 12.76 -13.76 9.85
N ILE A 26 12.75 -14.22 11.09
CA ILE A 26 12.06 -15.44 11.50
C ILE A 26 10.65 -15.07 11.95
N THR A 27 9.66 -15.81 11.47
CA THR A 27 8.26 -15.69 11.86
C THR A 27 7.71 -17.07 12.21
N CYS A 28 6.71 -17.12 13.10
CA CYS A 28 5.99 -18.34 13.43
C CYS A 28 4.55 -18.25 12.94
N THR A 29 4.04 -19.31 12.33
CA THR A 29 2.64 -19.38 11.86
C THR A 29 1.61 -19.24 12.98
N GLU A 30 1.96 -19.61 14.22
CA GLU A 30 1.10 -19.42 15.41
C GLU A 30 1.36 -18.12 16.18
N SER A 31 2.37 -17.32 15.79
CA SER A 31 2.59 -15.96 16.31
C SER A 31 3.02 -15.05 15.16
N PRO A 32 2.17 -14.86 14.13
CA PRO A 32 2.57 -14.23 12.86
C PRO A 32 2.91 -12.74 13.02
N ASN A 33 2.47 -12.13 14.11
CA ASN A 33 2.73 -10.74 14.46
C ASN A 33 4.05 -10.53 15.23
N VAL A 34 4.76 -11.60 15.60
CA VAL A 34 6.08 -11.54 16.24
C VAL A 34 7.16 -11.79 15.19
N ARG A 35 8.00 -10.78 14.97
CA ARG A 35 9.13 -10.84 14.05
C ARG A 35 10.42 -10.94 14.82
N VAL A 36 11.28 -11.89 14.46
CA VAL A 36 12.60 -12.05 15.08
C VAL A 36 13.69 -11.65 14.09
N LEU A 37 14.52 -10.69 14.48
CA LEU A 37 15.68 -10.22 13.75
C LEU A 37 16.93 -10.62 14.52
N ILE A 38 17.78 -11.43 13.90
CA ILE A 38 19.08 -11.79 14.47
C ILE A 38 20.15 -11.13 13.61
N LYS A 39 20.74 -10.06 14.11
CA LYS A 39 21.76 -9.30 13.39
C LYS A 39 23.08 -9.42 14.12
N ARG A 40 23.95 -10.21 13.52
CA ARG A 40 25.33 -10.41 13.94
C ARG A 40 26.01 -9.11 14.37
N GLY A 41 26.51 -9.09 15.59
CA GLY A 41 27.27 -7.97 16.15
C GLY A 41 26.45 -6.68 16.34
N GLN A 42 25.13 -6.72 16.15
CA GLN A 42 24.27 -5.59 16.48
C GLN A 42 24.32 -5.33 17.98
N SER A 43 24.61 -4.09 18.36
CA SER A 43 24.57 -3.66 19.75
C SER A 43 24.10 -2.21 19.78
N THR A 44 22.85 -2.03 20.21
CA THR A 44 22.17 -0.73 20.23
C THR A 44 22.57 0.02 21.50
N SER A 45 22.96 1.29 21.42
CA SER A 45 23.31 2.06 22.61
C SER A 45 22.11 2.23 23.55
N ASP A 46 22.35 2.40 24.85
CA ASP A 46 21.30 2.62 25.87
C ASP A 46 20.27 3.70 25.45
N SER A 47 20.77 4.87 25.08
CA SER A 47 19.93 5.99 24.64
C SER A 47 19.10 5.70 23.38
N ALA A 48 19.60 4.83 22.50
CA ALA A 48 18.90 4.42 21.29
C ALA A 48 17.88 3.31 21.58
N ALA A 49 18.18 2.38 22.50
CA ALA A 49 17.25 1.34 22.93
C ALA A 49 15.98 1.96 23.54
N HIS A 50 16.11 2.98 24.41
CA HIS A 50 14.96 3.70 24.99
C HIS A 50 14.15 4.56 24.00
N LYS A 51 14.67 4.76 22.79
CA LYS A 51 14.04 5.48 21.67
C LYS A 51 13.70 4.55 20.51
N ALA A 52 13.81 3.23 20.71
CA ALA A 52 13.43 2.25 19.71
C ALA A 52 11.96 2.38 19.35
N GLU A 53 11.58 1.73 18.24
CA GLU A 53 10.17 1.64 17.87
C GLU A 53 9.39 0.92 18.97
N THR A 54 8.16 1.37 19.23
CA THR A 54 7.23 0.72 20.17
C THR A 54 7.10 -0.76 19.82
N ARG A 55 7.03 -1.63 20.84
CA ARG A 55 6.97 -3.10 20.71
C ARG A 55 8.26 -3.76 20.24
N THR A 56 9.37 -3.24 20.75
CA THR A 56 10.70 -3.81 20.53
C THR A 56 11.17 -4.54 21.78
N ILE A 57 11.66 -5.77 21.61
CA ILE A 57 12.29 -6.56 22.67
C ILE A 57 13.73 -6.83 22.25
N PHE A 58 14.68 -6.30 23.00
CA PHE A 58 16.10 -6.62 22.85
C PHE A 58 16.44 -7.84 23.69
N LEU A 59 17.17 -8.78 23.10
CA LEU A 59 17.66 -9.99 23.75
C LEU A 59 19.17 -9.95 23.82
N ASP A 60 19.69 -10.35 24.98
CA ASP A 60 21.06 -10.75 25.23
C ASP A 60 22.16 -9.95 24.50
N GLY A 61 22.59 -8.81 25.07
CA GLY A 61 23.63 -7.97 24.49
C GLY A 61 23.26 -7.21 23.21
N ALA A 62 22.05 -7.40 22.65
CA ALA A 62 21.55 -6.61 21.51
C ALA A 62 21.36 -5.11 21.86
N ALA A 63 21.27 -4.78 23.15
CA ALA A 63 21.31 -3.42 23.67
C ALA A 63 22.38 -3.28 24.77
N GLN A 64 23.11 -2.16 24.74
CA GLN A 64 24.13 -1.80 25.72
C GLN A 64 23.51 -1.06 26.89
N SER A 65 22.59 -1.73 27.60
CA SER A 65 21.83 -1.16 28.70
C SER A 65 21.56 -2.26 29.73
N PRO A 66 21.46 -1.94 31.04
CA PRO A 66 20.89 -2.89 31.98
C PRO A 66 19.47 -3.31 31.57
N PRO A 67 18.94 -4.40 32.13
CA PRO A 67 17.58 -4.86 31.86
C PRO A 67 16.56 -3.82 32.26
N PHE A 68 15.56 -3.59 31.41
CA PHE A 68 14.49 -2.65 31.71
C PHE A 68 13.18 -3.06 31.05
N LEU A 69 12.08 -2.57 31.63
CA LEU A 69 10.74 -2.70 31.10
C LEU A 69 10.08 -1.32 30.97
N ASP A 70 10.04 -0.75 29.76
CA ASP A 70 9.29 0.47 29.46
C ASP A 70 7.89 0.06 28.96
N ASN A 71 6.95 -0.10 29.90
CA ASN A 71 5.58 -0.55 29.57
C ASN A 71 4.79 0.49 28.80
N ASP A 72 5.06 1.78 29.01
CA ASP A 72 4.35 2.87 28.33
C ASP A 72 4.68 2.89 26.83
N LYS A 73 5.95 2.66 26.48
CA LYS A 73 6.37 2.53 25.08
C LYS A 73 6.39 1.10 24.56
N GLN A 74 6.15 0.12 25.43
CA GLN A 74 6.28 -1.31 25.13
C GLN A 74 7.67 -1.66 24.58
N ILE A 75 8.73 -1.18 25.25
CA ILE A 75 10.12 -1.47 24.88
C ILE A 75 10.79 -2.22 26.03
N TYR A 76 11.32 -3.41 25.74
CA TYR A 76 11.90 -4.29 26.75
C TYR A 76 13.34 -4.65 26.39
N ASN A 77 14.21 -4.71 27.39
CA ASN A 77 15.57 -5.22 27.25
C ASN A 77 15.77 -6.37 28.22
N LEU A 78 15.95 -7.57 27.68
CA LEU A 78 16.21 -8.80 28.41
C LEU A 78 17.69 -9.14 28.25
N ASP A 79 18.54 -8.28 28.79
CA ASP A 79 19.98 -8.52 28.83
C ASP A 79 20.37 -9.12 30.19
N HIS A 80 21.54 -9.72 30.29
CA HIS A 80 22.11 -10.06 31.59
C HIS A 80 23.64 -9.87 31.65
N HIS A 81 24.20 -9.24 30.61
CA HIS A 81 25.63 -8.97 30.46
C HIS A 81 26.01 -7.54 30.84
N HIS A 82 25.23 -6.55 30.40
CA HIS A 82 25.58 -5.14 30.49
C HIS A 82 24.95 -4.48 31.72
N GLY A 83 25.73 -3.66 32.44
CA GLY A 83 25.21 -2.86 33.55
C GLY A 83 24.69 -3.66 34.76
N VAL A 84 24.93 -4.97 34.81
CA VAL A 84 24.44 -5.87 35.87
C VAL A 84 25.53 -6.79 36.42
N VAL A 85 25.24 -7.43 37.55
CA VAL A 85 26.05 -8.54 38.06
C VAL A 85 25.46 -9.84 37.50
N ARG A 86 26.10 -10.39 36.46
CA ARG A 86 25.63 -11.59 35.73
C ARG A 86 25.26 -12.75 36.67
N ALA A 87 26.09 -13.03 37.68
CA ALA A 87 25.87 -14.12 38.63
C ALA A 87 24.63 -13.99 39.54
N PHE A 88 23.94 -12.85 39.56
CA PHE A 88 22.70 -12.68 40.34
C PHE A 88 21.52 -12.20 39.48
N THR A 89 21.76 -12.01 38.19
CA THR A 89 20.74 -11.61 37.22
C THR A 89 20.34 -12.87 36.46
N LEU A 90 19.02 -13.10 36.35
CA LEU A 90 18.52 -14.24 35.58
C LEU A 90 19.00 -14.14 34.13
N ALA A 91 19.24 -15.28 33.49
CA ALA A 91 19.61 -15.31 32.08
C ALA A 91 18.43 -14.87 31.19
N THR A 92 18.71 -14.58 29.92
CA THR A 92 17.73 -14.00 28.98
C THR A 92 16.52 -14.90 28.79
N CYS A 93 16.71 -16.23 28.68
CA CYS A 93 15.61 -17.19 28.55
C CYS A 93 14.72 -17.24 29.79
N GLU A 94 15.29 -17.10 30.98
CA GLU A 94 14.55 -17.06 32.24
C GLU A 94 13.75 -15.76 32.38
N GLN A 95 14.33 -14.63 31.99
CA GLN A 95 13.63 -13.35 31.96
C GLN A 95 12.44 -13.38 30.99
N ALA A 96 12.61 -13.94 29.78
CA ALA A 96 11.54 -14.11 28.80
C ALA A 96 10.40 -14.99 29.34
N LEU A 97 10.74 -16.12 29.98
CA LEU A 97 9.77 -17.02 30.59
C LEU A 97 8.96 -16.31 31.68
N LEU A 98 9.63 -15.55 32.53
CA LEU A 98 8.97 -14.77 33.56
C LEU A 98 7.99 -13.75 32.97
N LEU A 99 8.36 -13.04 31.91
CA LEU A 99 7.46 -12.07 31.29
C LEU A 99 6.20 -12.72 30.72
N VAL A 100 6.35 -13.79 29.94
CA VAL A 100 5.20 -14.53 29.40
C VAL A 100 4.31 -15.07 30.52
N MET A 101 4.91 -15.66 31.56
CA MET A 101 4.17 -16.19 32.72
C MET A 101 3.53 -15.12 33.61
N ARG A 102 4.03 -13.88 33.57
CA ARG A 102 3.42 -12.73 34.25
C ARG A 102 2.36 -12.03 33.40
N GLY A 103 2.07 -12.54 32.21
CA GLY A 103 0.97 -12.06 31.36
C GLY A 103 1.41 -11.07 30.29
N LEU A 104 2.67 -11.10 29.84
CA LEU A 104 3.06 -10.41 28.61
C LEU A 104 2.23 -10.96 27.44
N ASP A 105 1.34 -10.12 26.93
CA ASP A 105 0.50 -10.44 25.78
C ASP A 105 1.15 -9.92 24.50
N LEU A 106 1.69 -10.85 23.71
CA LEU A 106 2.31 -10.52 22.43
C LEU A 106 1.34 -10.60 21.27
N ARG A 107 0.04 -10.84 21.47
CA ARG A 107 -0.95 -10.99 20.39
C ARG A 107 -1.33 -9.68 19.71
N GLU A 108 -1.26 -8.58 20.44
CA GLU A 108 -1.66 -7.26 19.94
C GLU A 108 -0.60 -6.65 19.01
N ARG A 109 -0.99 -6.41 17.75
CA ARG A 109 -0.19 -5.71 16.71
C ARG A 109 1.21 -6.33 16.50
N ASN A 110 2.08 -5.67 15.75
CA ASN A 110 3.39 -6.22 15.38
C ASN A 110 4.44 -5.97 16.46
N TRP A 111 5.14 -7.02 16.88
CA TRP A 111 6.30 -7.00 17.78
C TRP A 111 7.58 -7.33 17.03
N THR A 112 8.68 -6.69 17.43
CA THR A 112 10.01 -6.95 16.90
C THR A 112 10.95 -7.41 18.01
N ILE A 113 11.46 -8.62 17.90
CA ILE A 113 12.50 -9.19 18.75
C ILE A 113 13.84 -9.00 18.04
N ILE A 114 14.83 -8.44 18.74
CA ILE A 114 16.15 -8.16 18.22
C ILE A 114 17.18 -8.91 19.07
N ALA A 115 17.98 -9.75 18.40
CA ALA A 115 19.11 -10.47 18.99
C ALA A 115 20.37 -10.25 18.16
N ASN A 116 21.54 -10.43 18.79
CA ASN A 116 22.84 -10.23 18.16
C ASN A 116 23.58 -11.54 17.83
N ASP A 117 23.36 -12.59 18.62
CA ASP A 117 23.95 -13.93 18.45
C ASP A 117 22.90 -14.99 18.84
N PRO A 118 22.76 -16.10 18.08
CA PRO A 118 21.78 -17.14 18.37
C PRO A 118 22.37 -18.23 19.27
N ASP A 119 22.93 -17.85 20.43
CA ASP A 119 23.29 -18.84 21.44
C ASP A 119 22.04 -19.49 22.07
N LEU A 120 22.25 -20.52 22.89
CA LEU A 120 21.13 -21.31 23.38
C LEU A 120 20.24 -20.52 24.35
N ASP A 121 20.79 -19.63 25.18
CA ASP A 121 20.02 -18.72 26.04
C ASP A 121 19.10 -17.83 25.20
N THR A 122 19.66 -17.18 24.18
CA THR A 122 18.90 -16.32 23.26
C THR A 122 17.85 -17.09 22.46
N VAL A 123 18.19 -18.27 21.93
CA VAL A 123 17.25 -19.09 21.15
C VAL A 123 16.11 -19.62 22.03
N LEU A 124 16.37 -20.00 23.28
CA LEU A 124 15.31 -20.37 24.22
C LEU A 124 14.42 -19.18 24.57
N ALA A 125 14.98 -17.99 24.75
CA ALA A 125 14.21 -16.76 24.95
C ALA A 125 13.29 -16.46 23.75
N ILE A 126 13.82 -16.57 22.52
CA ILE A 126 13.03 -16.44 21.29
C ILE A 126 11.91 -17.48 21.25
N TRP A 127 12.22 -18.74 21.56
CA TRP A 127 11.23 -19.82 21.57
C TRP A 127 10.08 -19.50 22.52
N VAL A 128 10.38 -19.03 23.74
CA VAL A 128 9.37 -18.65 24.74
C VAL A 128 8.46 -17.54 24.23
N LEU A 129 9.03 -16.45 23.71
CA LEU A 129 8.26 -15.30 23.24
C LEU A 129 7.38 -15.67 22.03
N VAL A 130 7.93 -16.43 21.08
CA VAL A 130 7.19 -16.89 19.90
C VAL A 130 6.13 -17.94 20.25
N ASN A 131 6.30 -18.73 21.32
CA ASN A 131 5.33 -19.74 21.76
C ASN A 131 4.47 -19.28 22.96
N HIS A 132 4.37 -17.97 23.19
CA HIS A 132 3.65 -17.41 24.34
C HIS A 132 2.20 -17.93 24.47
N LEU A 133 1.49 -18.15 23.36
CA LEU A 133 0.13 -18.71 23.35
C LEU A 133 0.09 -20.10 23.98
N ARG A 134 0.90 -21.04 23.46
CA ARG A 134 0.97 -22.43 23.93
C ARG A 134 1.42 -22.52 25.39
N LEU A 135 2.29 -21.60 25.83
CA LEU A 135 2.75 -21.53 27.22
C LEU A 135 1.70 -20.95 28.17
N SER A 136 0.87 -20.02 27.69
CA SER A 136 -0.19 -19.41 28.50
C SER A 136 -1.38 -20.35 28.76
N GLU A 137 -1.49 -21.45 28.01
CA GLU A 137 -2.55 -22.46 28.19
C GLU A 137 -2.25 -23.38 29.38
N SER A 138 -3.21 -23.49 30.28
CA SER A 138 -3.07 -24.03 31.65
C SER A 138 -2.75 -25.52 31.78
N ASP A 139 -2.66 -26.27 30.68
CA ASP A 139 -2.54 -27.74 30.68
C ASP A 139 -1.45 -28.26 29.72
N SER A 140 -0.48 -27.42 29.33
CA SER A 140 0.56 -27.83 28.39
C SER A 140 1.59 -28.73 29.08
N SER A 141 1.64 -30.01 28.67
CA SER A 141 2.67 -30.94 29.14
C SER A 141 4.08 -30.46 28.77
N GLY A 142 4.19 -29.67 27.70
CA GLY A 142 5.41 -28.97 27.30
C GLY A 142 5.94 -27.94 28.31
N MET A 143 5.10 -27.39 29.21
CA MET A 143 5.55 -26.39 30.19
C MET A 143 6.56 -26.98 31.18
N GLN A 144 6.32 -28.19 31.69
CA GLN A 144 7.24 -28.83 32.63
C GLN A 144 8.59 -29.14 31.97
N GLU A 145 8.54 -29.55 30.70
CA GLU A 145 9.71 -29.91 29.91
C GLU A 145 10.59 -28.69 29.61
N ILE A 146 9.97 -27.59 29.14
CA ILE A 146 10.73 -26.39 28.79
C ILE A 146 11.28 -25.68 30.03
N VAL A 147 10.54 -25.61 31.13
CA VAL A 147 11.00 -24.92 32.36
C VAL A 147 12.28 -25.55 32.90
N SER A 148 12.36 -26.89 32.88
CA SER A 148 13.55 -27.60 33.35
C SER A 148 14.77 -27.30 32.47
N LEU A 149 14.57 -27.21 31.16
CA LEU A 149 15.62 -26.89 30.20
C LEU A 149 16.07 -25.42 30.32
N ILE A 150 15.13 -24.48 30.39
CA ILE A 150 15.38 -23.04 30.59
C ILE A 150 16.14 -22.81 31.90
N ARG A 151 15.72 -23.46 32.98
CA ARG A 151 16.39 -23.30 34.28
C ARG A 151 17.82 -23.83 34.26
N LEU A 152 18.07 -24.94 33.56
CA LEU A 152 19.42 -25.48 33.41
C LEU A 152 20.30 -24.56 32.56
N GLU A 153 19.83 -24.12 31.40
CA GLU A 153 20.58 -23.21 30.53
C GLU A 153 20.87 -21.88 31.26
N GLY A 154 19.88 -21.28 31.91
CA GLY A 154 20.07 -20.01 32.61
C GLY A 154 21.09 -20.08 33.74
N VAL A 155 21.15 -21.21 34.46
CA VAL A 155 22.21 -21.44 35.46
C VAL A 155 23.59 -21.61 34.82
N ILE A 156 23.66 -22.38 33.72
CA ILE A 156 24.92 -22.59 32.99
C ILE A 156 25.45 -21.26 32.43
N ASP A 157 24.56 -20.44 31.88
CA ASP A 157 24.96 -19.21 31.25
C ASP A 157 25.37 -18.15 32.28
N ALA A 158 24.61 -18.01 33.38
CA ALA A 158 24.96 -17.07 34.45
C ALA A 158 26.17 -17.50 35.30
N HIS A 159 26.37 -18.80 35.53
CA HIS A 159 27.32 -19.32 36.53
C HIS A 159 28.35 -20.34 36.03
N GLY A 160 28.25 -20.82 34.80
CA GLY A 160 29.09 -21.89 34.26
C GLY A 160 28.54 -23.30 34.51
N LEU A 161 29.10 -24.28 33.78
CA LEU A 161 28.66 -25.68 33.75
C LEU A 161 28.77 -26.37 35.12
N GLU A 162 29.79 -26.03 35.89
CA GLU A 162 30.10 -26.57 37.23
C GLU A 162 29.02 -26.25 38.29
N MET A 163 28.10 -25.32 38.00
CA MET A 163 27.09 -24.87 38.95
C MET A 163 25.68 -25.41 38.68
N ASN A 164 25.53 -26.45 37.84
CA ASN A 164 24.25 -27.09 37.51
C ASN A 164 23.38 -27.49 38.73
N ARG A 165 23.98 -27.72 39.90
CA ARG A 165 23.27 -27.96 41.17
C ARG A 165 22.37 -26.80 41.62
N PHE A 166 22.63 -25.57 41.16
CA PHE A 166 21.82 -24.38 41.49
C PHE A 166 20.49 -24.31 40.71
N THR A 167 20.26 -25.25 39.78
CA THR A 167 18.95 -25.41 39.14
C THR A 167 17.87 -25.80 40.13
N GLY A 168 18.22 -26.52 41.21
CA GLY A 168 17.27 -27.08 42.17
C GLY A 168 16.45 -28.25 41.62
N LEU A 169 16.80 -28.78 40.45
CA LEU A 169 16.10 -29.90 39.83
C LEU A 169 16.41 -31.24 40.53
N PRO A 170 15.43 -32.16 40.64
CA PRO A 170 15.70 -33.54 41.02
C PRO A 170 16.73 -34.19 40.09
N ALA A 171 17.56 -35.09 40.61
CA ALA A 171 18.67 -35.69 39.84
C ALA A 171 18.24 -36.36 38.51
N SER A 172 17.06 -36.98 38.48
CA SER A 172 16.50 -37.57 37.25
C SER A 172 16.15 -36.50 36.21
N ALA A 173 15.48 -35.42 36.64
CA ALA A 173 15.10 -34.31 35.77
C ALA A 173 16.32 -33.52 35.28
N LEU A 174 17.32 -33.30 36.15
CA LEU A 174 18.58 -32.67 35.76
C LEU A 174 19.29 -33.47 34.67
N LYS A 175 19.45 -34.78 34.86
CA LYS A 175 20.10 -35.66 33.88
C LYS A 175 19.35 -35.70 32.55
N GLU A 176 18.03 -35.62 32.58
CA GLU A 176 17.22 -35.54 31.38
C GLU A 176 17.39 -34.19 30.66
N ALA A 177 17.36 -33.09 31.40
CA ALA A 177 17.59 -31.74 30.88
C ALA A 177 18.99 -31.61 30.27
N GLU A 178 20.03 -32.13 30.94
CA GLU A 178 21.41 -32.16 30.43
C GLU A 178 21.50 -32.90 29.09
N LYS A 179 20.82 -34.05 28.96
CA LYS A 179 20.77 -34.80 27.71
C LYS A 179 20.06 -34.04 26.59
N LYS A 180 19.00 -33.29 26.90
CA LYS A 180 18.29 -32.44 25.93
C LYS A 180 19.15 -31.26 25.50
N LEU A 181 19.82 -30.62 26.45
CA LEU A 181 20.73 -29.49 26.24
C LEU A 181 21.94 -29.88 25.38
N GLU A 182 22.56 -31.04 25.65
CA GLU A 182 23.68 -31.56 24.84
C GLU A 182 23.26 -31.76 23.37
N LYS A 183 22.05 -32.29 23.13
CA LYS A 183 21.52 -32.45 21.77
C LYS A 183 21.32 -31.11 21.05
N LEU A 184 20.85 -30.09 21.76
CA LEU A 184 20.65 -28.75 21.19
C LEU A 184 21.98 -28.08 20.87
N ARG A 185 22.97 -28.19 21.75
CA ARG A 185 24.29 -27.56 21.59
C ARG A 185 25.24 -28.31 20.64
N ALA A 186 24.96 -29.57 20.32
CA ALA A 186 25.85 -30.41 19.52
C ALA A 186 26.28 -29.73 18.20
N LYS A 187 25.32 -29.17 17.46
CA LYS A 187 25.58 -28.48 16.18
C LYS A 187 26.37 -27.18 16.39
N GLU A 188 26.00 -26.39 17.39
CA GLU A 188 26.71 -25.16 17.76
C GLU A 188 28.19 -25.44 18.02
N LEU A 189 28.46 -26.45 18.86
CA LEU A 189 29.80 -26.85 19.25
C LEU A 189 30.61 -27.37 18.07
N GLU A 190 29.99 -28.11 17.16
CA GLU A 190 30.62 -28.57 15.92
C GLU A 190 31.04 -27.38 15.04
N ILE A 191 30.11 -26.45 14.77
CA ILE A 191 30.37 -25.26 13.96
C ILE A 191 31.46 -24.38 14.61
N LYS A 192 31.37 -24.13 15.92
CA LYS A 192 32.39 -23.35 16.66
C LYS A 192 33.76 -24.02 16.64
N LYS A 193 33.85 -25.36 16.72
CA LYS A 193 35.12 -26.10 16.58
C LYS A 193 35.74 -25.94 15.21
N THR A 194 34.93 -25.86 14.15
CA THR A 194 35.41 -25.63 12.78
C THR A 194 35.76 -24.16 12.49
N GLY A 195 35.47 -23.24 13.41
CA GLY A 195 35.66 -21.80 13.22
C GLY A 195 34.66 -21.16 12.25
N GLU A 196 33.64 -21.90 11.81
CA GLU A 196 32.64 -21.43 10.84
C GLU A 196 31.46 -20.70 11.46
N TRP A 197 31.43 -20.54 12.80
CA TRP A 197 30.37 -19.79 13.48
C TRP A 197 30.20 -18.40 12.88
N GLU A 198 31.33 -17.80 12.48
CA GLU A 198 31.29 -16.48 11.89
C GLU A 198 30.76 -16.43 10.43
N ASN A 199 30.49 -17.57 9.79
CA ASN A 199 30.09 -17.63 8.39
C ASN A 199 28.69 -18.21 8.17
N ILE A 200 28.03 -18.72 9.23
CA ILE A 200 26.68 -19.25 9.12
C ILE A 200 25.62 -18.15 9.09
N ASP A 201 24.48 -18.47 8.48
CA ASP A 201 23.27 -17.67 8.58
C ASP A 201 22.60 -17.89 9.95
N TYR A 202 22.58 -16.84 10.75
CA TYR A 202 22.02 -16.88 12.11
C TYR A 202 20.50 -17.09 12.12
N ALA A 203 19.77 -16.63 11.10
CA ALA A 203 18.33 -16.80 11.03
C ALA A 203 17.95 -18.25 10.72
N ASP A 204 18.64 -18.87 9.75
CA ASP A 204 18.42 -20.29 9.41
C ASP A 204 18.83 -21.21 10.57
N TYR A 205 19.96 -20.93 11.22
CA TYR A 205 20.42 -21.68 12.38
C TYR A 205 19.42 -21.60 13.55
N CYS A 206 18.93 -20.40 13.85
CA CYS A 206 17.93 -20.21 14.91
C CYS A 206 16.63 -20.95 14.55
N ALA A 207 16.10 -20.78 13.34
CA ALA A 207 14.87 -21.47 12.92
C ALA A 207 14.99 -23.00 13.00
N GLU A 208 16.13 -23.58 12.61
CA GLU A 208 16.40 -25.02 12.79
C GLU A 208 16.43 -25.43 14.27
N THR A 209 17.04 -24.61 15.13
CA THR A 209 17.13 -24.89 16.57
C THR A 209 15.76 -24.77 17.24
N LEU A 210 14.93 -23.79 16.85
CA LEU A 210 13.54 -23.68 17.29
C LEU A 210 12.72 -24.93 16.95
N ARG A 211 12.86 -25.49 15.73
CA ARG A 211 12.22 -26.76 15.35
C ARG A 211 12.72 -27.94 16.20
N LYS A 212 14.00 -27.97 16.55
CA LYS A 212 14.54 -29.00 17.46
C LYS A 212 13.95 -28.88 18.85
N ILE A 213 13.79 -27.65 19.37
CA ILE A 213 13.14 -27.41 20.67
C ILE A 213 11.69 -27.89 20.62
N ASP A 214 10.92 -27.57 19.57
CA ASP A 214 9.56 -28.11 19.40
C ASP A 214 9.54 -29.65 19.47
N GLY A 215 10.48 -30.30 18.78
CA GLY A 215 10.64 -31.77 18.79
C GLY A 215 11.01 -32.39 20.14
N LEU A 216 11.53 -31.59 21.07
CA LEU A 216 11.87 -32.03 22.43
C LEU A 216 10.76 -31.74 23.44
N VAL A 217 9.99 -30.67 23.20
CA VAL A 217 9.00 -30.14 24.15
C VAL A 217 7.60 -30.69 23.87
N TYR A 218 7.21 -30.77 22.61
CA TYR A 218 5.84 -31.12 22.22
C TYR A 218 5.72 -32.52 21.65
N ARG A 219 4.50 -33.06 21.74
CA ARG A 219 4.07 -34.28 21.06
C ARG A 219 3.21 -33.90 19.85
N PRO A 220 3.20 -34.72 18.77
CA PRO A 220 2.37 -34.43 17.59
C PRO A 220 0.87 -34.21 17.90
N LEU A 221 0.34 -34.90 18.92
CA LEU A 221 -1.06 -34.78 19.35
C LEU A 221 -1.41 -33.42 19.98
N GLU A 222 -0.41 -32.68 20.47
CA GLU A 222 -0.62 -31.35 21.05
C GLU A 222 -0.89 -30.28 19.96
N PHE A 223 -0.69 -30.60 18.68
CA PHE A 223 -0.95 -29.72 17.53
C PHE A 223 -2.26 -30.06 16.79
N HIS A 224 -3.27 -30.62 17.48
CA HIS A 224 -4.55 -30.98 16.85
C HIS A 224 -5.37 -29.76 16.39
N ASP A 225 -5.12 -28.61 17.01
CA ASP A 225 -5.72 -27.30 16.76
C ASP A 225 -4.87 -26.41 15.84
N TYR A 226 -3.73 -26.93 15.37
CA TYR A 226 -2.86 -26.22 14.44
C TYR A 226 -3.46 -26.23 13.04
N HIS A 227 -3.50 -25.04 12.44
CA HIS A 227 -3.88 -24.88 11.04
C HIS A 227 -2.77 -24.15 10.28
N ASP A 228 -2.47 -24.69 9.10
CA ASP A 228 -1.52 -24.11 8.17
C ASP A 228 -2.17 -22.88 7.52
N VAL A 229 -1.84 -21.70 8.04
CA VAL A 229 -2.37 -20.41 7.61
C VAL A 229 -1.19 -19.51 7.29
N ASP A 230 -1.06 -19.16 6.01
CA ASP A 230 -0.04 -18.23 5.56
C ASP A 230 -0.63 -16.82 5.47
N GLU A 231 -0.17 -15.92 6.35
CA GLU A 231 -0.47 -14.49 6.23
C GLU A 231 0.35 -13.90 5.06
N LEU A 232 -0.36 -13.51 3.99
CA LEU A 232 0.23 -13.02 2.75
C LEU A 232 0.50 -11.51 2.79
N ALA A 233 -0.39 -10.75 3.43
CA ALA A 233 -0.31 -9.31 3.55
C ALA A 233 -1.21 -8.79 4.67
N ARG A 234 -0.92 -7.58 5.14
CA ARG A 234 -1.74 -6.86 6.11
C ARG A 234 -1.89 -5.39 5.71
N VAL A 235 -3.09 -4.86 5.89
CA VAL A 235 -3.38 -3.44 5.68
C VAL A 235 -3.93 -2.86 6.96
N GLU A 236 -3.18 -1.93 7.55
CA GLU A 236 -3.61 -1.17 8.72
C GLU A 236 -4.75 -0.20 8.35
N THR A 237 -5.76 -0.15 9.20
CA THR A 237 -6.89 0.77 9.08
C THR A 237 -6.80 1.88 10.12
N ASN A 238 -7.51 2.99 9.92
CA ASN A 238 -7.49 4.11 10.88
C ASN A 238 -8.10 3.73 12.25
N THR A 239 -8.91 2.68 12.32
CA THR A 239 -9.54 2.19 13.54
C THR A 239 -8.65 1.22 14.33
N GLY A 240 -7.49 0.83 13.78
CA GLY A 240 -6.62 -0.20 14.36
C GLY A 240 -7.13 -1.62 14.17
N ARG A 241 -8.16 -1.81 13.33
CA ARG A 241 -8.73 -3.12 12.96
C ARG A 241 -8.24 -3.51 11.59
N ASP A 242 -7.15 -4.27 11.56
CA ASP A 242 -6.43 -4.55 10.32
C ASP A 242 -7.24 -5.42 9.35
N VAL A 243 -6.93 -5.26 8.07
CA VAL A 243 -7.33 -6.19 7.01
C VAL A 243 -6.22 -7.21 6.84
N VAL A 244 -6.54 -8.49 7.03
CA VAL A 244 -5.58 -9.59 6.98
C VAL A 244 -5.83 -10.44 5.74
N PHE A 245 -4.78 -10.65 4.95
CA PHE A 245 -4.80 -11.48 3.76
C PHE A 245 -4.17 -12.82 4.08
N CYS A 246 -4.89 -13.91 3.83
CA CYS A 246 -4.46 -15.25 4.18
C CYS A 246 -4.60 -16.21 3.00
N ASP A 247 -3.70 -17.16 2.91
CA ASP A 247 -3.89 -18.42 2.19
C ASP A 247 -4.10 -19.55 3.21
N SER A 248 -5.17 -20.32 3.04
CA SER A 248 -5.46 -21.44 3.94
C SER A 248 -6.48 -22.40 3.34
N ASP A 249 -6.39 -23.67 3.74
CA ASP A 249 -7.39 -24.70 3.47
C ASP A 249 -8.70 -24.49 4.28
N LEU A 250 -8.69 -23.61 5.29
CA LEU A 250 -9.84 -23.35 6.17
C LEU A 250 -10.98 -22.61 5.47
N GLY A 251 -12.20 -22.87 5.94
CA GLY A 251 -13.34 -22.00 5.65
C GLY A 251 -13.15 -20.62 6.26
N VAL A 252 -13.71 -19.57 5.65
CA VAL A 252 -13.54 -18.18 6.13
C VAL A 252 -14.02 -17.96 7.58
N TYR A 253 -15.00 -18.75 8.03
CA TYR A 253 -15.51 -18.71 9.42
C TYR A 253 -14.60 -19.42 10.41
N GLU A 254 -13.98 -20.53 10.01
CA GLU A 254 -13.00 -21.26 10.84
C GLU A 254 -11.72 -20.41 10.96
N LEU A 255 -11.31 -19.80 9.84
CA LEU A 255 -10.20 -18.87 9.80
C LEU A 255 -10.43 -17.66 10.71
N GLU A 256 -11.66 -17.12 10.75
CA GLU A 256 -12.01 -16.02 11.66
C GLU A 256 -11.75 -16.38 13.13
N GLN A 257 -12.23 -17.55 13.57
CA GLN A 257 -12.01 -18.02 14.94
C GLN A 257 -10.53 -18.24 15.23
N TYR A 258 -9.82 -18.85 14.29
CA TYR A 258 -8.40 -19.11 14.40
C TYR A 258 -7.58 -17.83 14.52
N LEU A 259 -7.77 -16.85 13.60
CA LEU A 259 -7.06 -15.58 13.63
C LEU A 259 -7.39 -14.75 14.89
N THR A 260 -8.63 -14.81 15.38
CA THR A 260 -9.00 -14.12 16.64
C THR A 260 -8.22 -14.67 17.84
N ARG A 261 -7.97 -15.99 17.88
CA ARG A 261 -7.09 -16.59 18.89
C ARG A 261 -5.64 -16.10 18.75
N LEU A 262 -5.11 -16.09 17.52
CA LEU A 262 -3.72 -15.70 17.26
C LEU A 262 -3.45 -14.22 17.58
N TYR A 263 -4.33 -13.31 17.16
CA TYR A 263 -4.15 -11.87 17.37
C TYR A 263 -4.79 -11.33 18.66
N GLY A 264 -5.45 -12.18 19.44
CA GLY A 264 -6.18 -11.81 20.67
C GLY A 264 -7.36 -10.86 20.45
N THR A 265 -7.50 -10.36 19.22
CA THR A 265 -8.50 -9.41 18.78
C THR A 265 -9.01 -9.83 17.42
N GLN A 266 -10.29 -9.58 17.18
CA GLN A 266 -10.91 -9.89 15.91
C GLN A 266 -10.36 -8.98 14.81
N PRO A 267 -9.91 -9.52 13.65
CA PRO A 267 -9.55 -8.72 12.49
C PRO A 267 -10.73 -7.85 12.01
N GLY A 268 -10.44 -6.74 11.33
CA GLY A 268 -11.49 -5.92 10.72
C GLY A 268 -12.11 -6.62 9.52
N VAL A 269 -11.27 -7.05 8.58
CA VAL A 269 -11.66 -7.78 7.37
C VAL A 269 -10.68 -8.91 7.12
N ILE A 270 -11.19 -10.07 6.71
CA ILE A 270 -10.41 -11.22 6.27
C ILE A 270 -10.51 -11.34 4.75
N VAL A 271 -9.37 -11.44 4.10
CA VAL A 271 -9.24 -11.70 2.66
C VAL A 271 -8.60 -13.07 2.48
N LEU A 272 -9.43 -14.08 2.23
CA LEU A 272 -9.01 -15.46 2.05
C LEU A 272 -8.77 -15.76 0.57
N GLN A 273 -7.54 -16.10 0.20
CA GLN A 273 -7.21 -16.69 -1.08
C GLN A 273 -7.56 -18.19 -1.04
N LYS A 274 -8.42 -18.64 -1.96
CA LYS A 274 -8.75 -20.09 -2.09
C LYS A 274 -7.95 -20.78 -3.17
N SER A 275 -7.60 -20.03 -4.21
CA SER A 275 -6.75 -20.44 -5.31
C SER A 275 -6.20 -19.17 -5.99
N PRO A 276 -5.15 -19.27 -6.83
CA PRO A 276 -4.67 -18.11 -7.57
C PRO A 276 -5.81 -17.40 -8.31
N GLY A 277 -6.00 -16.11 -8.02
CA GLY A 277 -7.06 -15.28 -8.62
C GLY A 277 -8.46 -15.49 -8.05
N VAL A 278 -8.65 -16.28 -6.98
CA VAL A 278 -9.96 -16.48 -6.33
C VAL A 278 -9.88 -16.10 -4.86
N PHE A 279 -10.63 -15.05 -4.50
CA PHE A 279 -10.63 -14.48 -3.15
C PHE A 279 -12.03 -14.46 -2.56
N THR A 280 -12.12 -14.76 -1.26
CA THR A 280 -13.30 -14.55 -0.43
C THR A 280 -13.01 -13.39 0.52
N LEU A 281 -13.92 -12.43 0.58
CA LEU A 281 -13.83 -11.22 1.39
C LEU A 281 -14.88 -11.32 2.48
N ARG A 282 -14.48 -11.12 3.74
CA ARG A 282 -15.40 -11.13 4.88
C ARG A 282 -15.08 -9.97 5.81
N GLN A 283 -16.03 -9.06 5.97
CA GLN A 283 -16.02 -8.12 7.07
C GLN A 283 -16.38 -8.87 8.34
N VAL A 284 -15.54 -8.67 9.34
CA VAL A 284 -15.61 -9.40 10.59
C VAL A 284 -15.99 -8.44 11.71
N ASP A 285 -15.40 -7.25 11.74
CA ASP A 285 -15.79 -6.19 12.66
C ASP A 285 -16.96 -5.36 12.09
N LEU A 286 -18.12 -5.46 12.74
CA LEU A 286 -19.35 -4.70 12.41
C LEU A 286 -19.21 -3.19 12.64
N PHE A 287 -18.23 -2.76 13.43
CA PHE A 287 -18.01 -1.36 13.77
C PHE A 287 -17.01 -0.67 12.85
N LEU A 288 -16.56 -1.33 11.78
CA LEU A 288 -15.85 -0.64 10.72
C LEU A 288 -16.72 0.48 10.11
N PRO A 289 -16.16 1.66 9.82
CA PRO A 289 -16.95 2.80 9.33
C PRO A 289 -17.67 2.54 8.01
N GLU A 290 -17.12 1.66 7.19
CA GLU A 290 -17.62 1.30 5.87
C GLU A 290 -17.68 -0.22 5.72
N ASN A 291 -18.69 -0.69 5.00
CA ASN A 291 -18.85 -2.11 4.66
C ASN A 291 -17.94 -2.49 3.47
N LEU A 292 -18.11 -3.67 2.88
CA LEU A 292 -17.31 -4.10 1.72
C LEU A 292 -17.74 -3.45 0.39
N GLU A 293 -18.87 -2.74 0.29
CA GLU A 293 -19.37 -2.19 -0.98
C GLU A 293 -18.41 -1.16 -1.60
N PRO A 294 -17.83 -0.20 -0.85
CA PRO A 294 -16.83 0.72 -1.40
C PRO A 294 -15.59 -0.01 -1.91
N VAL A 295 -15.19 -1.10 -1.25
CA VAL A 295 -14.07 -1.95 -1.70
C VAL A 295 -14.44 -2.67 -2.99
N TYR A 296 -15.65 -3.21 -3.13
CA TYR A 296 -16.10 -3.83 -4.39
C TYR A 296 -16.11 -2.82 -5.52
N ALA A 297 -16.64 -1.62 -5.30
CA ALA A 297 -16.61 -0.55 -6.29
C ALA A 297 -15.17 -0.24 -6.74
N ARG A 298 -14.24 -0.18 -5.78
CA ARG A 298 -12.83 0.05 -6.07
C ARG A 298 -12.20 -1.08 -6.88
N LEU A 299 -12.38 -2.33 -6.45
CA LEU A 299 -11.82 -3.50 -7.12
C LEU A 299 -12.39 -3.66 -8.53
N ASN A 300 -13.70 -3.43 -8.71
CA ASN A 300 -14.35 -3.47 -10.03
C ASN A 300 -13.82 -2.38 -10.99
N PHE A 301 -13.40 -1.23 -10.45
CA PHE A 301 -12.82 -0.16 -11.24
C PHE A 301 -11.40 -0.49 -11.74
N VAL A 302 -10.58 -1.16 -10.92
CA VAL A 302 -9.17 -1.44 -11.26
C VAL A 302 -8.93 -2.81 -11.88
N ASP A 303 -9.81 -3.80 -11.68
CA ASP A 303 -9.62 -5.17 -12.15
C ASP A 303 -9.91 -5.33 -13.66
N PRO A 304 -8.90 -5.68 -14.48
CA PRO A 304 -9.09 -5.91 -15.92
C PRO A 304 -9.97 -7.13 -16.27
N ALA A 305 -10.23 -8.02 -15.31
CA ALA A 305 -11.11 -9.18 -15.51
C ALA A 305 -12.60 -8.79 -15.52
N VAL A 306 -12.95 -7.62 -14.97
CA VAL A 306 -14.32 -7.15 -14.86
C VAL A 306 -14.71 -6.43 -16.16
N ARG A 307 -15.47 -7.12 -17.01
CA ARG A 307 -15.92 -6.60 -18.32
C ARG A 307 -17.42 -6.31 -18.37
N ASP A 308 -18.23 -7.12 -17.69
CA ASP A 308 -19.70 -7.07 -17.74
C ASP A 308 -20.30 -7.05 -16.33
N ALA A 309 -21.55 -6.56 -16.20
CA ALA A 309 -22.27 -6.45 -14.92
C ALA A 309 -22.43 -7.79 -14.17
N GLY A 310 -22.29 -8.93 -14.86
CA GLY A 310 -22.40 -10.26 -14.27
C GLY A 310 -21.09 -10.88 -13.73
N ASN A 311 -19.92 -10.31 -14.06
CA ASN A 311 -18.62 -10.85 -13.66
C ASN A 311 -17.79 -9.78 -12.93
N THR A 312 -18.26 -9.44 -11.73
CA THR A 312 -17.72 -8.38 -10.87
C THR A 312 -17.30 -8.95 -9.50
N TRP A 313 -16.44 -8.22 -8.80
CA TRP A 313 -16.32 -8.32 -7.35
C TRP A 313 -17.65 -7.94 -6.71
N GLY A 314 -18.14 -8.76 -5.80
CA GLY A 314 -19.43 -8.51 -5.17
C GLY A 314 -19.88 -9.57 -4.19
N GLY A 315 -21.03 -9.31 -3.59
CA GLY A 315 -21.60 -10.09 -2.51
C GLY A 315 -22.58 -9.23 -1.71
N SER A 316 -22.71 -9.53 -0.43
CA SER A 316 -23.34 -8.65 0.55
C SER A 316 -22.32 -7.62 1.08
N GLY A 317 -22.78 -6.62 1.83
CA GLY A 317 -21.89 -5.67 2.51
C GLY A 317 -20.91 -6.34 3.48
N GLU A 318 -21.19 -7.55 3.97
CA GLU A 318 -20.36 -8.25 4.97
C GLU A 318 -19.54 -9.41 4.40
N ILE A 319 -19.99 -10.01 3.29
CA ILE A 319 -19.30 -11.14 2.67
C ILE A 319 -19.50 -11.17 1.16
N GLY A 320 -18.41 -11.43 0.44
CA GLY A 320 -18.39 -11.55 -1.01
C GLY A 320 -17.08 -12.10 -1.52
N GLY A 321 -16.74 -11.81 -2.77
CA GLY A 321 -15.50 -12.32 -3.34
C GLY A 321 -15.19 -11.81 -4.73
N SER A 322 -14.16 -12.42 -5.32
CA SER A 322 -13.68 -12.15 -6.68
C SER A 322 -14.71 -12.54 -7.76
N PRO A 323 -14.56 -12.03 -9.01
CA PRO A 323 -15.41 -12.38 -10.13
C PRO A 323 -15.55 -13.90 -10.33
N ARG A 324 -16.77 -14.42 -10.41
CA ARG A 324 -17.05 -15.86 -10.35
C ARG A 324 -16.62 -16.63 -11.59
N SER A 325 -16.68 -16.02 -12.78
CA SER A 325 -16.43 -16.72 -14.04
C SER A 325 -14.96 -16.77 -14.42
N THR A 326 -14.21 -15.71 -14.10
CA THR A 326 -12.82 -15.56 -14.54
C THR A 326 -11.80 -15.51 -13.41
N GLY A 327 -12.26 -15.33 -12.17
CA GLY A 327 -11.39 -14.83 -11.11
C GLY A 327 -10.92 -13.39 -11.37
N THR A 328 -10.08 -12.89 -10.46
CA THR A 328 -9.42 -11.60 -10.62
C THR A 328 -8.11 -11.73 -11.39
N LYS A 329 -7.74 -10.66 -12.11
CA LYS A 329 -6.40 -10.51 -12.71
C LYS A 329 -5.48 -9.60 -11.90
N LEU A 330 -5.96 -9.10 -10.76
CA LEU A 330 -5.16 -8.28 -9.85
C LEU A 330 -4.18 -9.16 -9.07
N SER A 331 -2.98 -8.62 -8.87
CA SER A 331 -2.03 -9.14 -7.90
C SER A 331 -2.50 -8.86 -6.47
N LEU A 332 -1.99 -9.64 -5.51
CA LEU A 332 -2.25 -9.44 -4.08
C LEU A 332 -1.97 -8.00 -3.65
N LYS A 333 -0.88 -7.41 -4.15
CA LYS A 333 -0.48 -6.04 -3.85
C LYS A 333 -1.53 -5.03 -4.32
N GLU A 334 -2.06 -5.19 -5.54
CA GLU A 334 -3.10 -4.30 -6.07
C GLU A 334 -4.41 -4.42 -5.30
N ILE A 335 -4.77 -5.62 -4.84
CA ILE A 335 -5.95 -5.82 -3.97
C ILE A 335 -5.71 -5.14 -2.62
N ALA A 336 -4.55 -5.35 -1.99
CA ALA A 336 -4.19 -4.68 -0.74
C ALA A 336 -4.17 -3.14 -0.87
N ASP A 337 -3.70 -2.62 -1.99
CA ASP A 337 -3.75 -1.19 -2.30
C ASP A 337 -5.19 -0.68 -2.44
N ALA A 338 -6.11 -1.46 -3.02
CA ALA A 338 -7.54 -1.11 -3.06
C ALA A 338 -8.16 -1.01 -1.66
N PHE A 339 -7.83 -1.95 -0.77
CA PHE A 339 -8.24 -1.90 0.64
C PHE A 339 -7.64 -0.67 1.35
N ARG A 340 -6.37 -0.37 1.09
CA ARG A 340 -5.70 0.80 1.67
C ARG A 340 -6.36 2.10 1.25
N VAL A 341 -6.67 2.28 -0.04
CA VAL A 341 -7.33 3.49 -0.55
C VAL A 341 -8.73 3.67 0.06
N THR A 342 -9.42 2.57 0.38
CA THR A 342 -10.79 2.60 0.90
C THR A 342 -10.82 2.85 2.41
N TYR A 343 -10.05 2.09 3.21
CA TYR A 343 -10.11 2.16 4.67
C TYR A 343 -9.13 3.16 5.29
N ARG A 344 -8.08 3.58 4.57
CA ARG A 344 -7.12 4.57 5.06
C ARG A 344 -7.43 5.92 4.41
N ARG A 345 -7.74 6.92 5.24
CA ARG A 345 -7.92 8.29 4.73
C ARG A 345 -6.53 8.82 4.36
N PRO A 346 -6.32 9.33 3.14
CA PRO A 346 -5.05 9.94 2.77
C PRO A 346 -4.71 11.09 3.71
N GLY A 347 -3.44 11.16 4.12
CA GLY A 347 -2.98 12.25 4.97
C GLY A 347 -2.91 13.56 4.19
N VAL A 348 -2.85 14.69 4.90
CA VAL A 348 -2.65 16.03 4.28
C VAL A 348 -1.42 16.04 3.37
N TRP A 349 -0.34 15.37 3.77
CA TRP A 349 0.87 15.24 2.97
C TRP A 349 0.68 14.42 1.69
N ASP A 350 -0.16 13.39 1.71
CA ASP A 350 -0.50 12.63 0.51
C ASP A 350 -1.29 13.50 -0.48
N HIS A 351 -2.21 14.32 0.02
CA HIS A 351 -2.93 15.31 -0.78
C HIS A 351 -1.97 16.30 -1.44
N ILE A 352 -1.07 16.91 -0.67
CA ILE A 352 -0.08 17.87 -1.17
C ILE A 352 0.84 17.21 -2.20
N ARG A 353 1.40 16.03 -1.89
CA ARG A 353 2.30 15.32 -2.82
C ARG A 353 1.60 15.01 -4.12
N ASN A 354 0.41 14.42 -4.07
CA ASN A 354 -0.36 14.06 -5.26
C ASN A 354 -0.80 15.30 -6.06
N PHE A 355 -1.12 16.40 -5.38
CA PHE A 355 -1.38 17.69 -6.02
C PHE A 355 -0.14 18.22 -6.76
N LEU A 356 1.03 18.24 -6.11
CA LEU A 356 2.28 18.66 -6.74
C LEU A 356 2.66 17.78 -7.93
N TYR A 357 2.43 16.47 -7.86
CA TYR A 357 2.59 15.58 -9.01
C TYR A 357 1.62 15.91 -10.15
N ALA A 358 0.36 16.21 -9.83
CA ALA A 358 -0.61 16.66 -10.84
C ALA A 358 -0.18 17.98 -11.51
N VAL A 359 0.35 18.94 -10.73
CA VAL A 359 0.96 20.18 -11.26
C VAL A 359 2.11 19.83 -12.20
N PHE A 360 3.04 18.97 -11.75
CA PHE A 360 4.23 18.60 -12.51
C PHE A 360 3.86 17.92 -13.83
N ILE A 361 2.93 16.96 -13.81
CA ILE A 361 2.43 16.27 -15.00
C ILE A 361 1.86 17.28 -16.00
N THR A 362 1.01 18.18 -15.50
CA THR A 362 0.41 19.22 -16.33
C THR A 362 1.50 20.12 -16.93
N ALA A 363 2.43 20.62 -16.11
CA ALA A 363 3.55 21.43 -16.56
C ALA A 363 4.43 20.70 -17.61
N ALA A 364 4.67 19.40 -17.44
CA ALA A 364 5.45 18.59 -18.37
C ALA A 364 4.80 18.42 -19.75
N VAL A 365 3.50 18.66 -19.89
CA VAL A 365 2.81 18.71 -21.19
C VAL A 365 2.79 20.15 -21.73
N PHE A 366 2.36 21.11 -20.91
CA PHE A 366 2.12 22.49 -21.35
C PHE A 366 3.43 23.26 -21.63
N ILE A 367 4.49 23.06 -20.84
CA ILE A 367 5.77 23.78 -21.00
C ILE A 367 6.50 23.36 -22.29
N PRO A 368 6.72 22.06 -22.58
CA PRO A 368 7.34 21.68 -23.85
C PRO A 368 6.50 22.08 -25.05
N ALA A 369 5.16 21.97 -24.96
CA ALA A 369 4.28 22.45 -26.03
C ALA A 369 4.48 23.95 -26.31
N PHE A 370 4.72 24.74 -25.26
CA PHE A 370 4.93 26.18 -25.36
C PHE A 370 6.27 26.48 -26.02
N PHE A 371 7.34 25.83 -25.57
CA PHE A 371 8.64 25.97 -26.18
C PHE A 371 8.66 25.51 -27.64
N ILE A 372 8.00 24.39 -27.97
CA ILE A 372 7.91 23.91 -29.35
C ILE A 372 7.13 24.90 -30.22
N ALA A 373 5.98 25.39 -29.76
CA ALA A 373 5.21 26.39 -30.49
C ALA A 373 6.02 27.69 -30.71
N HIS A 374 6.74 28.14 -29.68
CA HIS A 374 7.60 29.31 -29.76
C HIS A 374 8.76 29.12 -30.74
N ASN A 375 9.45 27.98 -30.69
CA ASN A 375 10.56 27.70 -31.59
C ASN A 375 10.10 27.43 -33.03
N LEU A 376 8.95 26.79 -33.24
CA LEU A 376 8.36 26.64 -34.58
C LEU A 376 8.03 28.02 -35.16
N PHE A 377 7.47 28.93 -34.36
CA PHE A 377 7.22 30.29 -34.79
C PHE A 377 8.51 31.02 -35.19
N THR A 378 9.57 30.94 -34.37
CA THR A 378 10.85 31.62 -34.67
C THR A 378 11.60 31.00 -35.85
N LEU A 379 11.46 29.69 -36.09
CA LEU A 379 12.10 28.99 -37.21
C LEU A 379 11.40 29.23 -38.55
N PHE A 380 10.07 29.42 -38.54
CA PHE A 380 9.29 29.52 -39.78
C PHE A 380 8.96 30.94 -40.23
N ASP A 381 9.38 31.99 -39.50
CA ASP A 381 9.20 33.44 -39.77
C ASP A 381 8.40 33.72 -41.08
N TRP A 382 7.09 33.49 -40.99
CA TRP A 382 6.21 33.26 -42.15
C TRP A 382 5.91 34.53 -42.94
N SER A 383 6.44 35.66 -42.50
CA SER A 383 6.44 36.91 -43.23
C SER A 383 7.84 37.49 -43.09
N GLY A 384 8.64 37.50 -44.15
CA GLY A 384 9.89 38.25 -44.21
C GLY A 384 9.66 39.76 -44.13
N ILE A 385 9.05 40.23 -43.05
CA ILE A 385 8.67 41.61 -42.76
C ILE A 385 9.43 41.98 -41.49
N GLY A 386 10.54 42.68 -41.70
CA GLY A 386 11.38 43.19 -40.64
C GLY A 386 10.61 44.05 -39.65
N SER A 387 10.87 43.79 -38.37
CA SER A 387 11.05 44.79 -37.31
C SER A 387 10.16 46.06 -37.37
N THR A 388 8.90 45.97 -36.93
CA THR A 388 8.25 47.09 -36.20
C THR A 388 6.94 46.73 -35.45
N TYR A 389 6.32 45.57 -35.71
CA TYR A 389 5.10 45.10 -35.01
C TYR A 389 5.26 43.79 -34.22
N ALA A 390 6.51 43.39 -33.96
CA ALA A 390 6.90 42.06 -33.52
C ALA A 390 6.29 41.55 -32.19
N GLY A 391 5.70 42.41 -31.35
CA GLY A 391 5.15 42.00 -30.06
C GLY A 391 3.73 41.41 -30.10
N ARG A 392 2.81 42.06 -30.83
CA ARG A 392 1.40 41.61 -30.91
C ARG A 392 1.22 40.47 -31.90
N ASP A 393 1.87 40.54 -33.06
CA ASP A 393 1.75 39.52 -34.11
C ASP A 393 2.43 38.20 -33.70
N ALA A 394 3.53 38.26 -32.94
CA ALA A 394 4.18 37.07 -32.38
C ALA A 394 3.34 36.43 -31.26
N LEU A 395 2.69 37.24 -30.42
CA LEU A 395 1.78 36.73 -29.40
C LEU A 395 0.59 36.03 -30.08
N GLN A 396 -0.06 36.68 -31.04
CA GLN A 396 -1.22 36.12 -31.76
C GLN A 396 -0.86 34.86 -32.59
N SER A 397 0.34 34.80 -33.16
CA SER A 397 0.81 33.62 -33.89
C SER A 397 1.19 32.46 -32.96
N LEU A 398 1.76 32.76 -31.77
CA LEU A 398 1.99 31.78 -30.72
C LEU A 398 0.66 31.20 -30.19
N GLN A 399 -0.37 32.05 -30.07
CA GLN A 399 -1.73 31.64 -29.71
C GLN A 399 -2.34 30.67 -30.72
N ASN A 400 -2.04 30.80 -32.00
CA ASN A 400 -2.53 29.90 -33.06
C ASN A 400 -1.72 28.59 -33.17
N THR A 401 -0.41 28.64 -32.89
CA THR A 401 0.49 27.48 -33.05
C THR A 401 0.44 26.55 -31.83
N TYR A 402 0.24 27.12 -30.63
CA TYR A 402 0.24 26.38 -29.37
C TYR A 402 -0.83 25.27 -29.27
N PRO A 403 -2.10 25.51 -29.67
CA PRO A 403 -3.14 24.47 -29.67
C PRO A 403 -2.82 23.30 -30.61
N LEU A 404 -2.19 23.57 -31.75
CA LEU A 404 -1.80 22.54 -32.72
C LEU A 404 -0.73 21.61 -32.16
N VAL A 405 0.21 22.14 -31.39
CA VAL A 405 1.23 21.35 -30.70
C VAL A 405 0.60 20.49 -29.60
N LEU A 406 -0.35 21.03 -28.84
CA LEU A 406 -1.10 20.26 -27.83
C LEU A 406 -1.87 19.10 -28.45
N ILE A 407 -2.50 19.31 -29.61
CA ILE A 407 -3.22 18.27 -30.36
C ILE A 407 -2.32 17.09 -30.74
N LEU A 408 -1.03 17.32 -30.95
CA LEU A 408 -0.07 16.26 -31.30
C LEU A 408 0.54 15.59 -30.06
N ILE A 409 0.90 16.37 -29.04
CA ILE A 409 1.60 15.87 -27.85
C ILE A 409 0.65 15.07 -26.95
N VAL A 410 -0.59 15.52 -26.75
CA VAL A 410 -1.48 14.88 -25.79
C VAL A 410 -1.83 13.43 -26.18
N PRO A 411 -2.25 13.12 -27.42
CA PRO A 411 -2.52 11.75 -27.82
C PRO A 411 -1.27 10.86 -27.74
N ALA A 412 -0.08 11.41 -28.03
CA ALA A 412 1.18 10.67 -27.94
C ALA A 412 1.55 10.32 -26.49
N VAL A 413 1.49 11.30 -25.57
CA VAL A 413 1.72 11.08 -24.13
C VAL A 413 0.69 10.09 -23.57
N TYR A 414 -0.56 10.23 -23.99
CA TYR A 414 -1.66 9.39 -23.54
C TYR A 414 -1.56 7.95 -24.07
N PHE A 415 -1.11 7.75 -25.31
CA PHE A 415 -0.86 6.42 -25.89
C PHE A 415 0.34 5.73 -25.23
N LEU A 416 1.40 6.50 -24.91
CA LEU A 416 2.58 6.00 -24.20
C LEU A 416 2.28 5.60 -22.75
N ALA A 417 1.29 6.21 -22.12
CA ALA A 417 0.85 5.89 -20.75
C ALA A 417 0.04 4.58 -20.62
N GLY A 418 -0.03 3.76 -21.67
CA GLY A 418 -1.08 2.76 -21.89
C GLY A 418 -1.29 1.59 -20.90
N ARG A 419 -2.19 0.69 -21.37
CA ARG A 419 -2.67 -0.64 -20.89
C ARG A 419 -3.77 -0.72 -19.82
N ARG A 420 -4.05 0.31 -19.02
CA ARG A 420 -5.21 0.29 -18.09
C ARG A 420 -6.40 1.08 -18.63
N ASN A 421 -7.03 0.54 -19.66
CA ASN A 421 -8.09 1.21 -20.44
C ASN A 421 -9.19 1.85 -19.56
N ARG A 422 -9.65 1.16 -18.52
CA ARG A 422 -10.74 1.61 -17.66
C ARG A 422 -10.38 2.79 -16.74
N VAL A 423 -9.20 2.76 -16.12
CA VAL A 423 -8.76 3.81 -15.19
C VAL A 423 -8.61 5.15 -15.89
N TYR A 424 -8.27 5.15 -17.17
CA TYR A 424 -8.14 6.34 -18.01
C TYR A 424 -9.41 6.64 -18.84
N GLY A 425 -10.47 5.85 -18.71
CA GLY A 425 -11.78 6.15 -19.29
C GLY A 425 -11.98 5.73 -20.76
N PHE A 426 -11.31 4.67 -21.22
CA PHE A 426 -11.52 4.07 -22.56
C PHE A 426 -12.65 3.04 -22.62
N ASP A 427 -13.43 2.88 -21.56
CA ASP A 427 -14.55 1.95 -21.59
C ASP A 427 -15.70 2.51 -22.44
N ILE A 428 -16.58 1.61 -22.86
CA ILE A 428 -17.87 1.98 -23.46
C ILE A 428 -18.71 2.63 -22.34
N PRO A 429 -19.37 3.78 -22.59
CA PRO A 429 -20.19 4.46 -21.60
C PRO A 429 -21.22 3.51 -20.99
N ALA A 430 -21.18 3.37 -19.66
CA ALA A 430 -22.09 2.53 -18.90
C ALA A 430 -23.14 3.38 -18.15
N GLY A 431 -24.36 2.87 -18.08
CA GLY A 431 -25.48 3.58 -17.45
C GLY A 431 -25.95 4.82 -18.22
N HIS A 432 -27.04 5.43 -17.74
CA HIS A 432 -27.67 6.60 -18.36
C HIS A 432 -27.74 7.81 -17.40
N ASP A 433 -27.30 7.63 -16.15
CA ASP A 433 -27.46 8.64 -15.10
C ASP A 433 -26.61 9.89 -15.35
N TRP A 434 -25.53 9.77 -16.12
CA TRP A 434 -24.71 10.92 -16.51
C TRP A 434 -25.44 11.89 -17.45
N LEU A 435 -26.52 11.46 -18.12
CA LEU A 435 -27.34 12.34 -18.98
C LEU A 435 -27.99 13.49 -18.20
N TYR A 436 -28.26 13.32 -16.90
CA TYR A 436 -28.80 14.39 -16.05
C TYR A 436 -27.86 15.60 -15.94
N LEU A 437 -26.56 15.41 -16.20
CA LEU A 437 -25.56 16.47 -16.17
C LEU A 437 -25.41 17.23 -17.50
N LEU A 438 -25.96 16.70 -18.60
CA LEU A 438 -25.79 17.27 -19.94
C LEU A 438 -26.28 18.72 -20.05
N PRO A 439 -27.46 19.12 -19.49
CA PRO A 439 -27.90 20.51 -19.56
C PRO A 439 -26.92 21.47 -18.88
N LEU A 440 -26.33 21.06 -17.76
CA LEU A 440 -25.37 21.86 -17.02
C LEU A 440 -24.03 21.95 -17.77
N ALA A 441 -23.59 20.86 -18.42
CA ALA A 441 -22.41 20.86 -19.28
C ALA A 441 -22.57 21.86 -20.45
N LEU A 442 -23.73 21.83 -21.12
CA LEU A 442 -24.03 22.73 -22.24
C LEU A 442 -24.06 24.20 -21.81
N MET A 443 -24.70 24.51 -20.66
CA MET A 443 -24.70 25.88 -20.14
C MET A 443 -23.29 26.37 -19.82
N ALA A 444 -22.46 25.54 -19.17
CA ALA A 444 -21.08 25.89 -18.86
C ALA A 444 -20.23 26.06 -20.13
N ALA A 445 -20.44 25.20 -21.14
CA ALA A 445 -19.76 25.30 -22.43
C ALA A 445 -20.12 26.60 -23.19
N VAL A 446 -21.41 26.91 -23.31
CA VAL A 446 -21.90 28.14 -23.98
C VAL A 446 -21.45 29.40 -23.23
N SER A 447 -21.24 29.30 -21.92
CA SER A 447 -20.69 30.38 -21.08
C SER A 447 -19.16 30.51 -21.16
N GLY A 448 -18.53 29.84 -22.13
CA GLY A 448 -17.09 29.90 -22.40
C GLY A 448 -16.24 28.92 -21.63
N GLY A 449 -16.82 27.82 -21.14
CA GLY A 449 -16.12 26.78 -20.39
C GLY A 449 -15.36 25.76 -21.24
N VAL A 450 -15.52 25.75 -22.58
CA VAL A 450 -14.85 24.79 -23.47
C VAL A 450 -13.70 25.44 -24.23
N TRP A 451 -12.58 24.73 -24.36
CA TRP A 451 -11.43 25.19 -25.13
C TRP A 451 -11.69 25.13 -26.63
N ILE A 452 -11.95 26.28 -27.23
CA ILE A 452 -12.11 26.44 -28.67
C ILE A 452 -11.11 27.51 -29.13
N PRO A 453 -10.32 27.27 -30.19
CA PRO A 453 -9.42 28.29 -30.72
C PRO A 453 -10.22 29.45 -31.33
N GLU A 454 -9.68 30.66 -31.21
CA GLU A 454 -10.23 31.82 -31.89
C GLU A 454 -10.05 31.67 -33.42
N LEU A 455 -11.15 31.74 -34.16
CA LEU A 455 -11.10 31.70 -35.62
C LEU A 455 -10.65 33.08 -36.12
N SER A 456 -9.46 33.17 -36.70
CA SER A 456 -8.96 34.44 -37.26
C SER A 456 -9.81 34.89 -38.45
N ASP A 457 -9.98 36.20 -38.60
CA ASP A 457 -10.71 36.81 -39.72
C ASP A 457 -10.12 36.37 -41.08
N PRO A 458 -10.93 35.79 -42.00
CA PRO A 458 -10.48 35.36 -43.32
C PRO A 458 -9.82 36.46 -44.18
N ALA A 459 -9.88 37.73 -43.77
CA ALA A 459 -9.17 38.83 -44.42
C ALA A 459 -7.63 38.75 -44.34
N HIS A 460 -7.05 37.94 -43.42
CA HIS A 460 -5.61 37.83 -43.21
C HIS A 460 -5.00 36.68 -44.02
N GLY A 461 -4.95 36.82 -45.36
CA GLY A 461 -4.05 36.11 -46.26
C GLY A 461 -4.12 34.57 -46.33
N ASN A 462 -4.20 34.03 -47.55
CA ASN A 462 -4.12 32.58 -47.81
C ASN A 462 -2.70 32.04 -47.54
N VAL A 463 -2.36 31.79 -46.27
CA VAL A 463 -1.15 31.03 -45.91
C VAL A 463 -1.49 29.54 -45.89
N SER A 464 -0.74 28.73 -46.64
CA SER A 464 -0.93 27.29 -46.76
C SER A 464 0.28 26.52 -46.21
N ILE A 465 0.03 25.50 -45.39
CA ILE A 465 1.06 24.53 -44.96
C ILE A 465 0.84 23.23 -45.74
N GLY A 466 1.70 22.97 -46.73
CA GLY A 466 1.54 21.80 -47.60
C GLY A 466 0.21 21.86 -48.38
N PHE A 467 -0.67 20.87 -48.18
CA PHE A 467 -1.96 20.78 -48.87
C PHE A 467 -3.14 21.44 -48.13
N LEU A 468 -2.93 21.96 -46.91
CA LEU A 468 -3.98 22.54 -46.08
C LEU A 468 -3.82 24.05 -45.96
N THR A 469 -4.93 24.78 -46.08
CA THR A 469 -4.98 26.23 -45.78
C THR A 469 -5.01 26.46 -44.27
N LEU A 470 -4.53 27.62 -43.79
CA LEU A 470 -4.61 28.00 -42.38
C LEU A 470 -6.04 27.91 -41.83
N SER A 471 -7.04 28.27 -42.65
CA SER A 471 -8.46 28.13 -42.31
C SER A 471 -8.91 26.67 -42.13
N GLN A 472 -8.40 25.73 -42.93
CA GLN A 472 -8.67 24.29 -42.75
C GLN A 472 -8.01 23.74 -41.49
N ILE A 473 -6.80 24.22 -41.17
CA ILE A 473 -6.08 23.84 -39.95
C ILE A 473 -6.82 24.36 -38.71
N GLN A 474 -7.31 25.59 -38.73
CA GLN A 474 -8.12 26.16 -37.65
C GLN A 474 -9.45 25.43 -37.48
N MET A 475 -10.13 25.07 -38.58
CA MET A 475 -11.34 24.24 -38.49
C MET A 475 -11.07 22.87 -37.86
N LEU A 476 -9.95 22.24 -38.20
CA LEU A 476 -9.55 20.98 -37.57
C LEU A 476 -9.25 21.16 -36.07
N ALA A 477 -8.62 22.28 -35.70
CA ALA A 477 -8.31 22.60 -34.31
C ALA A 477 -9.56 22.80 -33.44
N VAL A 478 -10.66 23.32 -34.00
CA VAL A 478 -11.96 23.43 -33.29
C VAL A 478 -12.47 22.07 -32.78
N PHE A 479 -12.20 20.98 -33.51
CA PHE A 479 -12.61 19.64 -33.10
C PHE A 479 -11.54 18.93 -32.27
N LEU A 480 -10.27 19.04 -32.67
CA LEU A 480 -9.19 18.28 -32.03
C LEU A 480 -8.75 18.86 -30.69
N LEU A 481 -8.87 20.18 -30.47
CA LEU A 481 -8.45 20.81 -29.22
C LEU A 481 -9.34 20.38 -28.03
N PRO A 482 -10.69 20.40 -28.11
CA PRO A 482 -11.54 19.86 -27.05
C PRO A 482 -11.22 18.39 -26.75
N ILE A 483 -11.05 17.56 -27.78
CA ILE A 483 -10.71 16.13 -27.61
C ILE A 483 -9.37 15.99 -26.87
N SER A 484 -8.37 16.78 -27.25
CA SER A 484 -7.07 16.77 -26.59
C SER A 484 -7.16 17.24 -25.14
N ALA A 485 -7.97 18.26 -24.86
CA ALA A 485 -8.21 18.69 -23.48
C ALA A 485 -8.87 17.57 -22.65
N GLU A 486 -9.89 16.89 -23.18
CA GLU A 486 -10.54 15.78 -22.48
C GLU A 486 -9.60 14.59 -22.26
N LEU A 487 -8.78 14.22 -23.25
CA LEU A 487 -7.76 13.19 -23.09
C LEU A 487 -6.74 13.52 -22.00
N LEU A 488 -6.34 14.79 -21.89
CA LEU A 488 -5.35 15.22 -20.89
C LEU A 488 -5.96 15.30 -19.49
N PHE A 489 -7.08 16.00 -19.32
CA PHE A 489 -7.65 16.27 -18.01
C PHE A 489 -8.50 15.11 -17.49
N ARG A 490 -9.40 14.55 -18.32
CA ARG A 490 -10.39 13.54 -17.90
C ARG A 490 -9.92 12.12 -18.21
N GLY A 491 -9.05 11.97 -19.20
CA GLY A 491 -8.28 10.77 -19.43
C GLY A 491 -7.13 10.65 -18.44
N PHE A 492 -6.00 11.30 -18.74
CA PHE A 492 -4.71 11.10 -18.08
C PHE A 492 -4.66 11.60 -16.63
N LEU A 493 -4.88 12.89 -16.40
CA LEU A 493 -4.71 13.52 -15.09
C LEU A 493 -5.74 13.00 -14.08
N HIS A 494 -7.00 12.90 -14.50
CA HIS A 494 -8.06 12.30 -13.69
C HIS A 494 -7.75 10.83 -13.41
N GLY A 495 -7.39 10.04 -14.42
CA GLY A 495 -7.05 8.63 -14.24
C GLY A 495 -5.92 8.39 -13.24
N PHE A 496 -4.85 9.20 -13.31
CA PHE A 496 -3.76 9.17 -12.33
C PHE A 496 -4.23 9.45 -10.90
N LEU A 497 -5.11 10.44 -10.70
CA LEU A 497 -5.66 10.73 -9.38
C LEU A 497 -6.68 9.67 -8.93
N ALA A 498 -7.47 9.13 -9.86
CA ALA A 498 -8.42 8.05 -9.63
C ALA A 498 -7.70 6.75 -9.20
N GLU A 499 -6.42 6.56 -9.48
CA GLU A 499 -5.65 5.44 -8.91
C GLU A 499 -5.43 5.54 -7.39
N ARG A 500 -5.61 6.72 -6.79
CA ARG A 500 -5.24 6.98 -5.40
C ARG A 500 -6.37 7.53 -4.54
N TYR A 501 -7.46 7.95 -5.16
CA TYR A 501 -8.60 8.54 -4.47
C TYR A 501 -9.91 7.86 -4.88
N PRO A 502 -10.91 7.85 -3.98
CA PRO A 502 -12.26 7.42 -4.33
C PRO A 502 -12.86 8.27 -5.46
N CYS A 503 -13.58 7.61 -6.36
CA CYS A 503 -14.31 8.20 -7.48
C CYS A 503 -15.77 7.74 -7.43
N GLN A 504 -16.65 8.47 -8.12
CA GLN A 504 -17.99 7.96 -8.40
C GLN A 504 -17.92 6.72 -9.29
N HIS A 505 -18.98 5.93 -9.26
CA HIS A 505 -19.16 4.76 -10.13
C HIS A 505 -20.61 4.69 -10.58
N VAL A 506 -20.87 3.89 -11.62
CA VAL A 506 -22.21 3.64 -12.18
C VAL A 506 -23.15 3.17 -11.06
N ALA A 507 -24.34 3.77 -10.96
CA ALA A 507 -25.36 3.48 -9.93
C ALA A 507 -24.95 3.70 -8.45
N GLY A 508 -23.75 4.25 -8.19
CA GLY A 508 -23.30 4.64 -6.84
C GLY A 508 -23.86 5.97 -6.35
N GLN A 509 -23.43 6.41 -5.16
CA GLN A 509 -23.77 7.72 -4.60
C GLN A 509 -23.15 8.88 -5.40
N TRP A 510 -23.85 10.01 -5.43
CA TRP A 510 -23.41 11.23 -6.09
C TRP A 510 -22.57 12.09 -5.15
N PHE A 511 -21.35 12.45 -5.56
CA PHE A 511 -20.49 13.39 -4.86
C PHE A 511 -19.44 13.96 -5.82
N VAL A 512 -18.85 15.12 -5.51
CA VAL A 512 -17.71 15.64 -6.29
C VAL A 512 -16.43 14.99 -5.76
N SER A 513 -15.81 14.15 -6.57
CA SER A 513 -14.58 13.48 -6.19
C SER A 513 -13.38 14.43 -6.19
N TYR A 514 -12.35 14.10 -5.39
CA TYR A 514 -11.09 14.85 -5.38
C TYR A 514 -10.40 14.89 -6.76
N PRO A 515 -10.31 13.78 -7.53
CA PRO A 515 -9.82 13.80 -8.91
C PRO A 515 -10.60 14.77 -9.81
N THR A 516 -11.92 14.80 -9.73
CA THR A 516 -12.77 15.70 -10.51
C THR A 516 -12.53 17.16 -10.14
N PHE A 517 -12.49 17.48 -8.85
CA PHE A 517 -12.25 18.85 -8.38
C PHE A 517 -10.89 19.39 -8.81
N ILE A 518 -9.82 18.60 -8.65
CA ILE A 518 -8.45 19.02 -8.99
C ILE A 518 -8.30 19.20 -10.50
N THR A 519 -8.78 18.27 -11.31
CA THR A 519 -8.67 18.36 -12.77
C THR A 519 -9.51 19.51 -13.34
N ALA A 520 -10.70 19.76 -12.79
CA ALA A 520 -11.52 20.92 -13.14
C ALA A 520 -10.84 22.25 -12.79
N SER A 521 -10.20 22.32 -11.61
CA SER A 521 -9.45 23.50 -11.17
C SER A 521 -8.26 23.78 -12.09
N PHE A 522 -7.49 22.76 -12.47
CA PHE A 522 -6.38 22.94 -13.41
C PHE A 522 -6.85 23.35 -14.81
N TYR A 523 -7.92 22.73 -15.30
CA TYR A 523 -8.54 23.08 -16.57
C TYR A 523 -8.99 24.56 -16.58
N GLY A 524 -9.64 25.02 -15.51
CA GLY A 524 -9.99 26.43 -15.32
C GLY A 524 -8.76 27.35 -15.24
N LEU A 525 -7.77 27.01 -14.41
CA LEU A 525 -6.54 27.81 -14.25
C LEU A 525 -5.80 27.98 -15.58
N ILE A 526 -5.75 26.94 -16.41
CA ILE A 526 -5.11 27.04 -17.71
C ILE A 526 -5.91 27.91 -18.67
N THR A 527 -7.23 27.98 -18.52
CA THR A 527 -8.09 28.93 -19.26
C THR A 527 -7.75 30.40 -18.92
N LEU A 528 -7.17 30.68 -17.74
CA LEU A 528 -6.65 32.02 -17.41
C LEU A 528 -5.29 32.33 -18.06
N ILE A 529 -4.49 31.30 -18.32
CA ILE A 529 -3.11 31.42 -18.84
C ILE A 529 -3.11 31.39 -20.36
N LEU A 530 -3.95 30.53 -20.96
CA LEU A 530 -4.12 30.42 -22.39
C LEU A 530 -5.22 31.39 -22.84
N PRO A 531 -4.96 32.23 -23.84
CA PRO A 531 -5.98 33.07 -24.48
C PRO A 531 -6.82 32.22 -25.44
N LEU A 532 -7.38 31.13 -24.93
CA LEU A 532 -8.36 30.27 -25.57
C LEU A 532 -9.74 30.77 -25.16
N GLN A 533 -10.09 32.00 -25.54
CA GLN A 533 -11.41 32.52 -25.27
C GLN A 533 -12.30 32.23 -26.47
N THR A 534 -13.35 31.43 -26.27
CA THR A 534 -14.59 31.65 -27.00
C THR A 534 -15.08 33.05 -26.64
N PRO A 535 -15.28 33.98 -27.57
CA PRO A 535 -16.04 35.16 -27.24
C PRO A 535 -17.42 34.67 -26.78
N PRO A 536 -17.91 35.07 -25.58
CA PRO A 536 -19.29 34.80 -25.22
C PRO A 536 -20.17 35.36 -26.35
N LEU A 537 -21.29 34.71 -26.67
CA LEU A 537 -22.28 35.21 -27.65
C LEU A 537 -22.69 36.68 -27.39
N HIS A 538 -22.42 37.20 -26.19
CA HIS A 538 -22.63 38.57 -25.78
C HIS A 538 -21.61 39.59 -26.35
N ASP A 539 -20.40 39.19 -26.74
CA ASP A 539 -19.41 40.09 -27.37
C ASP A 539 -19.80 40.51 -28.79
N LEU A 540 -20.81 39.88 -29.39
CA LEU A 540 -21.46 40.36 -30.61
C LEU A 540 -22.36 41.60 -30.39
N ALA A 541 -22.63 41.99 -29.15
CA ALA A 541 -23.62 43.04 -28.85
C ALA A 541 -23.06 44.30 -28.19
N LEU A 542 -21.93 44.25 -27.45
CA LEU A 542 -21.47 45.39 -26.65
C LEU A 542 -19.96 45.62 -26.77
N ASN A 543 -19.60 46.41 -27.77
CA ASN A 543 -18.26 46.92 -27.98
C ASN A 543 -17.81 47.88 -26.84
N HIS A 544 -16.61 47.60 -26.32
CA HIS A 544 -15.71 48.49 -25.57
C HIS A 544 -16.04 48.80 -24.09
N TRP A 545 -15.57 47.95 -23.17
CA TRP A 545 -15.08 48.42 -21.88
C TRP A 545 -14.08 47.43 -21.22
N ASP A 546 -12.89 47.93 -20.86
CA ASP A 546 -11.76 47.19 -20.27
C ASP A 546 -12.06 46.48 -18.92
N TRP A 547 -13.16 46.89 -18.26
CA TRP A 547 -13.70 46.23 -17.06
C TRP A 547 -14.42 44.92 -17.41
N PHE A 548 -15.18 44.90 -18.51
CA PHE A 548 -15.90 43.71 -18.97
C PHE A 548 -14.94 42.61 -19.40
N THR A 549 -13.77 42.93 -19.96
CA THR A 549 -12.76 41.93 -20.34
C THR A 549 -12.26 41.11 -19.14
N ARG A 550 -12.02 41.76 -17.99
CA ARG A 550 -11.60 41.09 -16.75
C ARG A 550 -12.74 40.32 -16.08
N VAL A 551 -13.96 40.87 -16.08
CA VAL A 551 -15.15 40.16 -15.59
C VAL A 551 -15.45 38.93 -16.46
N ASN A 552 -15.28 39.03 -17.78
CA ASN A 552 -15.44 37.92 -18.73
C ASN A 552 -14.36 36.85 -18.55
N GLN A 553 -13.11 37.22 -18.22
CA GLN A 553 -12.05 36.25 -17.90
C GLN A 553 -12.33 35.47 -16.60
N ILE A 554 -12.79 36.17 -15.55
CA ILE A 554 -13.16 35.53 -14.29
C ILE A 554 -14.40 34.64 -14.47
N ALA A 555 -15.40 35.12 -15.21
CA ALA A 555 -16.58 34.33 -15.57
C ALA A 555 -16.20 33.08 -16.39
N GLY A 556 -15.31 33.22 -17.38
CA GLY A 556 -14.77 32.11 -18.17
C GLY A 556 -14.03 31.08 -17.32
N PHE A 557 -13.25 31.51 -16.32
CA PHE A 557 -12.64 30.60 -15.35
C PHE A 557 -13.69 29.78 -14.59
N PHE A 558 -14.70 30.43 -14.02
CA PHE A 558 -15.76 29.72 -13.29
C PHE A 558 -16.60 28.81 -14.20
N SER A 559 -16.89 29.24 -15.43
CA SER A 559 -17.53 28.41 -16.46
C SER A 559 -16.68 27.19 -16.82
N ALA A 560 -15.35 27.34 -16.95
CA ALA A 560 -14.43 26.25 -17.24
C ALA A 560 -14.29 25.28 -16.06
N VAL A 561 -14.22 25.78 -14.82
CA VAL A 561 -14.24 24.93 -13.63
C VAL A 561 -15.57 24.17 -13.52
N LEU A 562 -16.71 24.84 -13.73
CA LEU A 562 -18.02 24.21 -13.70
C LEU A 562 -18.15 23.13 -14.79
N PHE A 563 -17.77 23.46 -16.03
CA PHE A 563 -17.71 22.48 -17.13
C PHE A 563 -16.84 21.29 -16.73
N GLY A 564 -15.68 21.56 -16.13
CA GLY A 564 -14.77 20.50 -15.72
C GLY A 564 -15.26 19.61 -14.60
N ILE A 565 -15.99 20.15 -13.61
CA ILE A 565 -16.63 19.35 -12.56
C ILE A 565 -17.70 18.45 -13.16
N VAL A 566 -18.48 19.00 -14.10
CA VAL A 566 -19.53 18.26 -14.78
C VAL A 566 -18.96 17.15 -15.65
N ALA A 567 -18.02 17.47 -16.55
CA ALA A 567 -17.36 16.51 -17.43
C ALA A 567 -16.62 15.41 -16.63
N GLY A 568 -15.93 15.77 -15.55
CA GLY A 568 -15.30 14.79 -14.66
C GLY A 568 -16.32 13.86 -13.97
N SER A 569 -17.48 14.40 -13.56
CA SER A 569 -18.56 13.60 -12.98
C SER A 569 -19.21 12.68 -14.02
N VAL A 570 -19.44 13.18 -15.25
CA VAL A 570 -19.91 12.37 -16.39
C VAL A 570 -18.95 11.22 -16.65
N ARG A 571 -17.65 11.51 -16.71
CA ARG A 571 -16.60 10.51 -16.91
C ARG A 571 -16.58 9.42 -15.84
N GLU A 572 -16.74 9.78 -14.57
CA GLU A 572 -16.82 8.78 -13.48
C GLU A 572 -18.10 7.95 -13.53
N ARG A 573 -19.23 8.58 -13.86
CA ARG A 573 -20.55 7.93 -13.91
C ARG A 573 -20.76 7.07 -15.15
N SER A 574 -20.08 7.38 -16.25
CA SER A 574 -20.09 6.59 -17.48
C SER A 574 -18.94 5.59 -17.54
N GLY A 575 -17.87 5.80 -16.76
CA GLY A 575 -16.59 5.09 -16.90
C GLY A 575 -15.83 5.44 -18.18
N SER A 576 -16.26 6.47 -18.91
CA SER A 576 -15.80 6.76 -20.27
C SER A 576 -15.54 8.25 -20.48
N ILE A 577 -14.54 8.59 -21.28
CA ILE A 577 -14.29 9.96 -21.76
C ILE A 577 -15.10 10.32 -23.01
N LEU A 578 -15.83 9.36 -23.60
CA LEU A 578 -16.58 9.56 -24.84
C LEU A 578 -17.81 10.48 -24.70
N PRO A 579 -18.62 10.38 -23.63
CA PRO A 579 -19.73 11.30 -23.40
C PRO A 579 -19.23 12.65 -22.89
#